data_AF-A0A6V7HYU0-F1
#
_entry.id   AF-A0A6V7HYU0-F1
#
_cell.length_a   1.000
_cell.length_b   1.000
_cell.length_c   1.000
_cell.angle_alpha   90.00
_cell.angle_beta   90.00
_cell.angle_gamma   90.00
#
_symmetry.space_group_name_H-M   'P 1'
#
loop_
_entity.id
_entity.type
_entity.pdbx_description
1 polymer ?
#
loop_
_entity_poly.entity_id
_entity_poly.type
_entity_poly.pdbx_seq_one_letter_code
_entity_poly.pdbx_strand_id
1 'polypeptide(L)'
;EKNRINKDGFLVIKSELTRSQQMNLADALQRLRVMIRKTLVEAPQPDQISWERIRKGKVKAARQRLFEKRSRSAIKEDRRLDE
;
A
#
# COMPACT_ATOMS: atom_id res chain seq x y z
N GLU A 1 3.08 0.13 6.02
CA GLU A 1 2.15 -0.26 7.11
C GLU A 1 0.99 0.73 7.14
N LYS A 2 -0.17 0.40 6.56
CA LYS A 2 -1.24 1.40 6.28
C LYS A 2 -2.45 1.35 7.24
N ASN A 3 -2.49 0.45 8.22
CA ASN A 3 -3.70 0.20 9.03
C ASN A 3 -3.42 0.14 10.54
N ARG A 4 -2.82 1.20 11.13
CA ARG A 4 -2.54 1.26 12.58
C ARG A 4 -3.40 2.28 13.35
N ILE A 5 -4.29 3.00 12.66
CA ILE A 5 -5.18 4.00 13.25
C ILE A 5 -6.54 3.34 13.50
N ASN A 6 -7.07 3.49 14.71
CA ASN A 6 -8.40 2.98 15.05
C ASN A 6 -9.52 3.95 14.58
N LYS A 7 -10.79 3.58 14.77
CA LYS A 7 -11.93 4.43 14.37
C LYS A 7 -11.93 5.79 15.08
N ASP A 8 -11.42 5.84 16.31
CA ASP A 8 -11.37 7.05 17.13
C ASP A 8 -10.14 7.93 16.83
N GLY A 9 -9.30 7.55 15.86
CA GLY A 9 -8.13 8.32 15.44
C GLY A 9 -6.84 8.07 16.25
N PHE A 10 -6.82 7.12 17.17
CA PHE A 10 -5.63 6.75 17.93
C PHE A 10 -4.70 5.83 17.12
N LEU A 11 -3.41 6.11 17.18
CA LEU A 11 -2.35 5.26 16.64
C LEU A 11 -2.05 4.12 17.63
N VAL A 12 -2.32 2.88 17.22
CA VAL A 12 -2.08 1.70 18.07
C VAL A 12 -0.76 1.05 17.68
N ILE A 13 0.17 0.96 18.64
CA ILE A 13 1.48 0.31 18.48
C ILE A 13 1.56 -0.84 19.48
N LYS A 14 1.81 -2.05 18.96
CA LYS A 14 1.92 -3.27 19.77
C LYS A 14 3.32 -3.87 19.61
N SER A 15 3.83 -4.47 20.69
CA SER A 15 5.04 -5.29 20.70
C SER A 15 4.80 -6.52 21.58
N GLU A 16 5.11 -7.69 21.03
CA GLU A 16 4.97 -9.01 21.68
C GLU A 16 6.28 -9.81 21.53
N LEU A 17 7.41 -9.11 21.47
CA LEU A 17 8.71 -9.71 21.14
C LEU A 17 9.25 -10.60 22.26
N THR A 18 9.01 -10.24 23.51
CA THR A 18 9.57 -10.91 24.69
C THR A 18 8.49 -11.23 25.72
N ARG A 19 8.79 -12.12 26.67
CA ARG A 19 7.90 -12.39 27.82
C ARG A 19 7.84 -11.24 28.84
N SER A 20 8.85 -10.36 28.87
CA SER A 20 8.90 -9.24 29.82
C SER A 20 8.12 -8.04 29.29
N GLN A 21 7.17 -7.55 30.08
CA GLN A 21 6.37 -6.37 29.73
C GLN A 21 7.22 -5.11 29.57
N GLN A 22 8.23 -4.91 30.42
CA GLN A 22 9.12 -3.75 30.35
C GLN A 22 9.92 -3.72 29.06
N MET A 23 10.40 -4.88 28.61
CA MET A 23 11.13 -5.02 27.34
C MET A 23 10.22 -4.74 26.14
N ASN A 24 8.98 -5.25 26.17
CA ASN A 24 7.99 -4.97 25.13
C ASN A 24 7.59 -3.48 25.10
N LEU A 25 7.51 -2.82 26.25
CA LEU A 25 7.27 -1.38 26.34
C LEU A 25 8.42 -0.59 25.68
N ALA A 26 9.66 -0.94 26.01
CA ALA A 26 10.85 -0.30 25.42
C ALA A 26 10.88 -0.44 23.89
N ASP A 27 10.56 -1.63 23.37
CA ASP A 27 10.47 -1.87 21.93
C ASP A 27 9.33 -1.07 21.27
N ALA A 28 8.14 -1.02 21.88
CA ALA A 28 7.03 -0.23 21.37
C ALA A 28 7.37 1.27 21.29
N LEU A 29 8.03 1.82 22.31
CA LEU A 29 8.52 3.20 22.32
C LEU A 29 9.60 3.43 21.24
N GLN A 30 10.49 2.46 21.03
CA GLN A 30 11.50 2.56 19.99
C GLN A 30 10.85 2.56 18.59
N ARG A 31 9.85 1.71 18.35
CA ARG A 31 9.06 1.72 17.10
C ARG A 31 8.41 3.08 16.87
N LEU A 32 7.82 3.68 17.91
CA LEU A 32 7.26 5.03 17.84
C LEU A 32 8.30 6.07 17.43
N ARG A 33 9.47 6.08 18.08
CA ARG A 33 10.59 7.00 17.75
C ARG A 33 11.06 6.83 16.31
N VAL A 34 11.19 5.60 15.83
CA VAL A 34 11.61 5.32 14.46
C VAL A 34 10.56 5.82 13.46
N MET A 35 9.26 5.66 13.74
CA MET A 35 8.21 6.20 12.88
C MET A 35 8.29 7.73 12.78
N ILE A 36 8.44 8.43 13.92
CA ILE A 36 8.60 9.89 13.94
C ILE A 36 9.86 10.33 13.18
N ARG A 37 10.98 9.64 13.38
CA ARG A 37 12.23 9.97 12.67
C ARG A 37 12.13 9.73 11.17
N LYS A 38 11.44 8.67 10.74
CA LYS A 38 11.18 8.41 9.32
C LYS A 38 10.35 9.50 8.67
N THR A 39 9.42 10.12 9.39
CA THR A 39 8.62 11.22 8.84
C THR A 39 9.39 12.54 8.74
N LEU A 40 10.42 12.74 9.56
CA LEU A 40 11.29 13.92 9.48
C LEU A 40 12.22 13.88 8.26
N VAL A 41 12.57 12.69 7.79
CA VAL A 41 13.33 12.52 6.56
C VAL A 41 12.37 12.68 5.39
N GLU A 42 12.45 13.81 4.69
CA GLU A 42 11.70 13.99 3.45
C GLU A 42 12.09 12.90 2.46
N ALA A 43 11.07 12.23 1.90
CA ALA A 43 11.32 11.27 0.83
C ALA A 43 12.00 12.01 -0.34
N PRO A 44 13.09 11.47 -0.91
CA PRO A 44 13.76 12.12 -2.02
C PRO A 44 12.74 12.33 -3.15
N GLN A 45 12.71 13.54 -3.70
CA GLN A 45 11.87 13.80 -4.86
C GLN A 45 12.26 12.83 -5.97
N PRO A 46 11.29 12.13 -6.59
CA PRO A 46 11.61 11.23 -7.69
C PRO A 46 12.23 12.03 -8.83
N ASP A 47 13.31 11.49 -9.37
CA ASP A 47 14.02 12.00 -10.53
C ASP A 47 13.13 11.94 -11.78
N GLN A 48 13.49 12.71 -12.81
CA GLN A 48 12.72 12.81 -14.05
C GLN A 48 12.50 11.43 -14.71
N ILE A 49 13.50 10.55 -14.65
CA ILE A 49 13.42 9.18 -15.19
C ILE A 49 12.39 8.35 -14.40
N SER A 50 12.36 8.48 -13.07
CA SER A 50 11.34 7.83 -12.23
C SER A 50 9.93 8.33 -12.54
N TRP A 51 9.74 9.62 -12.80
CA TRP A 51 8.44 10.17 -13.21
C TRP A 51 7.95 9.56 -14.51
N GLU A 52 8.83 9.44 -15.51
CA GLU A 52 8.48 8.80 -16.78
C GLU A 52 8.14 7.32 -16.59
N ARG A 53 8.90 6.61 -15.75
CA ARG A 53 8.63 5.20 -15.44
C ARG A 53 7.27 5.03 -14.77
N ILE A 54 6.94 5.89 -13.80
CA ILE A 54 5.63 5.91 -13.13
C ILE A 54 4.51 6.20 -14.15
N ARG A 55 4.70 7.19 -15.03
CA ARG A 55 3.75 7.53 -16.09
C ARG A 55 3.50 6.34 -17.03
N LYS A 56 4.56 5.73 -17.55
CA LYS A 56 4.49 4.53 -18.41
C LYS A 56 3.78 3.38 -17.71
N GLY A 57 4.07 3.16 -16.42
CA GLY A 57 3.39 2.16 -15.59
C GLY A 57 1.88 2.40 -15.50
N LYS A 58 1.45 3.65 -15.24
CA LYS A 58 0.03 4.03 -15.19
C LYS A 58 -0.69 3.80 -16.53
N VAL A 59 -0.07 4.20 -17.65
CA VAL A 59 -0.63 3.99 -18.99
C VAL A 59 -0.76 2.50 -19.31
N LYS A 60 0.27 1.70 -19.00
CA LYS A 60 0.24 0.24 -19.20
C LYS A 60 -0.88 -0.42 -18.38
N ALA A 61 -1.02 -0.04 -17.11
CA ALA A 61 -2.07 -0.56 -16.24
C ALA A 61 -3.48 -0.20 -16.75
N ALA A 62 -3.68 1.03 -17.24
CA ALA A 62 -4.95 1.44 -17.83
C ALA A 62 -5.29 0.66 -19.11
N ARG A 63 -4.29 0.45 -19.98
CA ARG A 63 -4.45 -0.37 -21.21
C ARG A 63 -4.82 -1.80 -20.87
N GLN A 64 -4.13 -2.40 -19.91
CA GLN A 64 -4.40 -3.77 -19.45
C GLN A 64 -5.81 -3.90 -18.89
N ARG A 65 -6.23 -2.96 -18.03
CA ARG A 65 -7.60 -2.92 -17.49
C ARG A 65 -8.66 -2.87 -18.59
N LEU A 66 -8.46 -2.06 -19.62
CA LEU A 66 -9.39 -1.96 -20.74
C LEU A 66 -9.43 -3.24 -21.57
N PHE A 67 -8.28 -3.85 -21.82
CA PHE A 67 -8.20 -5.13 -22.53
C PHE A 67 -8.96 -6.22 -21.77
N GLU A 68 -8.69 -6.38 -20.48
CA GLU A 68 -9.39 -7.35 -19.62
C GLU A 68 -10.91 -7.08 -19.57
N LYS A 69 -11.32 -5.82 -19.48
CA LYS A 69 -12.74 -5.45 -19.53
C LYS A 69 -13.39 -5.87 -20.85
N ARG A 70 -12.74 -5.61 -21.99
CA ARG A 70 -13.26 -5.97 -23.32
C ARG A 70 -13.33 -7.48 -23.50
N SER A 71 -12.27 -8.21 -23.13
CA SER A 71 -12.23 -9.66 -23.19
C SER A 71 -13.34 -10.29 -22.35
N ARG A 72 -13.52 -9.84 -21.10
CA ARG A 72 -14.62 -10.31 -20.23
C ARG A 72 -16.00 -10.00 -20.80
N SER A 73 -16.16 -8.83 -21.44
CA SER A 73 -17.42 -8.46 -22.09
C SER A 73 -17.72 -9.36 -23.28
N ALA A 74 -16.73 -9.67 -24.12
CA ALA A 74 -16.89 -10.55 -25.27
C ALA A 74 -17.29 -11.98 -24.85
N ILE A 75 -16.62 -12.54 -23.84
CA ILE A 75 -16.95 -13.86 -23.28
C ILE A 75 -18.40 -13.91 -22.76
N LYS A 76 -18.88 -12.79 -22.18
CA LYS A 76 -20.26 -12.72 -21.68
C LYS A 76 -21.29 -12.67 -22.80
N GLU A 77 -20.99 -11.96 -23.89
CA GLU A 77 -21.89 -11.89 -25.05
C GLU A 77 -21.93 -13.24 -25.79
N ASP A 78 -20.79 -13.90 -25.96
CA ASP A 78 -20.70 -15.24 -26.55
C ASP A 78 -21.60 -16.25 -25.83
N ARG A 79 -21.53 -16.29 -24.49
CA ARG A 79 -22.40 -17.13 -23.66
C ARG A 79 -23.90 -16.86 -23.85
N ARG A 80 -24.29 -15.62 -24.13
CA ARG A 80 -25.70 -15.26 -24.37
C ARG A 80 -26.20 -15.70 -25.74
N LEU A 81 -25.30 -15.90 -26.70
CA LEU A 81 -25.64 -16.34 -28.05
C LEU A 81 -25.73 -17.86 -28.14
N ASP A 82 -25.03 -18.59 -27.25
CA ASP A 82 -25.08 -20.04 -27.14
C ASP A 82 -26.31 -20.56 -26.33
N GLU A 83 -27.02 -19.69 -25.62
CA GLU A 83 -28.30 -19.96 -24.92
C GLU A 83 -29.51 -19.74 -25.85
#